data_AF-A0A847GWM8-F1
#
_entry.id   AF-A0A847GWM8-F1
#
_cell.length_a   1.000
_cell.length_b   1.000
_cell.length_c   1.000
_cell.angle_alpha   90.00
_cell.angle_beta   90.00
_cell.angle_gamma   90.00
#
_symmetry.space_group_name_H-M   'P 1'
#
loop_
_entity.id
_entity.type
_entity.pdbx_description
1 polymer ?
#
loop_
_entity_poly.entity_id
_entity_poly.type
_entity_poly.pdbx_seq_one_letter_code
_entity_poly.pdbx_strand_id
1 'polypeptide(L)'
;MLRREKEPDGDLVVELFRSAASRLPCEQCRQIGLRVSPAENDGDDEAWGGGRRCAACGQTIPEERVRMLPNVTLCVACQQLSERGVAAQPVDYCPRCGAVRQLRLRSGDGLAGYRVYCPECRR
;
A
#
# COMPACT_ATOMS: atom_id res chain seq x y z
N MET A 1 -20.99 -15.74 13.48
CA MET A 1 -19.65 -16.09 12.95
C MET A 1 -19.43 -15.30 11.69
N LEU A 2 -18.36 -14.53 11.60
CA LEU A 2 -18.02 -13.78 10.39
C LEU A 2 -17.34 -14.73 9.39
N ARG A 3 -17.78 -14.69 8.13
CA ARG A 3 -17.14 -15.43 7.03
C ARG A 3 -16.30 -14.46 6.21
N ARG A 4 -15.24 -14.97 5.59
CA ARG A 4 -14.45 -14.17 4.65
C ARG A 4 -15.23 -13.99 3.36
N GLU A 5 -15.45 -12.75 2.99
CA GLU A 5 -16.05 -12.36 1.72
C GLU A 5 -14.98 -11.89 0.74
N LYS A 6 -15.26 -12.00 -0.56
CA LYS A 6 -14.33 -11.59 -1.62
C LYS A 6 -14.23 -10.07 -1.72
N GLU A 7 -15.33 -9.38 -1.47
CA GLU A 7 -15.48 -7.93 -1.50
C GLU A 7 -16.21 -7.53 -0.21
N PRO A 8 -15.49 -7.46 0.93
CA PRO A 8 -16.09 -7.11 2.20
C PRO A 8 -16.48 -5.63 2.22
N ASP A 9 -17.55 -5.32 2.94
CA ASP A 9 -17.94 -3.95 3.23
C ASP A 9 -16.80 -3.20 3.97
N GLY A 10 -16.48 -1.99 3.50
CA GLY A 10 -15.36 -1.20 4.01
C GLY A 10 -15.55 -0.78 5.47
N ASP A 11 -16.76 -0.38 5.84
CA ASP A 11 -17.08 0.05 7.20
C ASP A 11 -16.99 -1.14 8.18
N LEU A 12 -17.46 -2.31 7.74
CA LEU A 12 -17.31 -3.55 8.50
C LEU A 12 -15.84 -3.90 8.76
N VAL A 13 -14.96 -3.74 7.76
CA VAL A 13 -13.53 -3.99 7.92
C VAL A 13 -12.91 -3.04 8.95
N VAL A 14 -13.27 -1.75 8.90
CA VAL A 14 -12.79 -0.74 9.86
C VAL A 14 -13.22 -1.08 11.29
N GLU A 15 -14.48 -1.43 11.50
CA GLU A 15 -15.00 -1.79 12.82
C GLU A 15 -14.37 -3.10 13.36
N LEU A 16 -14.19 -4.09 12.50
CA LEU A 16 -13.48 -5.32 12.87
C LEU A 16 -12.03 -5.06 13.25
N PHE A 17 -11.33 -4.21 12.50
CA PHE A 17 -9.96 -3.83 12.83
C PHE A 17 -9.89 -3.09 14.17
N ARG A 18 -10.76 -2.11 14.41
CA ARG A 18 -10.82 -1.36 15.69
C ARG A 18 -11.04 -2.30 16.89
N SER A 19 -11.97 -3.24 16.78
CA SER A 19 -12.27 -4.21 17.85
C SER A 19 -11.19 -5.31 18.03
N ALA A 20 -10.36 -5.56 17.01
CA ALA A 20 -9.29 -6.55 17.05
C ALA A 20 -7.91 -5.97 17.38
N ALA A 21 -7.68 -4.67 17.16
CA ALA A 21 -6.37 -4.02 17.23
C ALA A 21 -5.60 -4.31 18.52
N SER A 22 -6.28 -4.26 19.67
CA SER A 22 -5.67 -4.53 20.99
C SER A 22 -5.15 -5.96 21.16
N ARG A 23 -5.57 -6.89 20.30
CA ARG A 23 -5.14 -8.30 20.29
C ARG A 23 -4.12 -8.61 19.18
N LEU A 24 -3.84 -7.66 18.29
CA LEU A 24 -2.90 -7.84 17.21
C LEU A 24 -1.46 -7.53 17.68
N PRO A 25 -0.47 -8.33 17.27
CA PRO A 25 0.94 -8.04 17.51
C PRO A 25 1.47 -7.04 16.48
N CYS A 26 2.43 -6.21 16.89
CA CYS A 26 3.23 -5.41 15.97
C CYS A 26 4.25 -6.28 15.22
N GLU A 27 4.33 -6.19 13.89
CA GLU A 27 5.29 -6.97 13.08
C GLU A 27 6.76 -6.59 13.35
N GLN A 28 7.02 -5.38 13.85
CA GLN A 28 8.39 -4.90 14.11
C GLN A 28 8.88 -5.32 15.51
N CYS A 29 8.09 -5.09 16.55
CA CYS A 29 8.51 -5.32 17.95
C CYS A 29 7.80 -6.49 18.65
N ARG A 30 6.82 -7.12 18.00
CA ARG A 30 5.98 -8.22 18.53
C ARG A 30 5.18 -7.91 19.80
N GLN A 31 5.16 -6.66 20.24
CA GLN A 31 4.29 -6.26 21.35
C GLN A 31 2.82 -6.33 20.91
N ILE A 32 1.97 -6.82 21.81
CA ILE A 32 0.53 -6.93 21.62
C ILE A 32 -0.11 -5.66 22.18
N GLY A 33 -1.12 -5.13 21.50
CA GLY A 33 -1.88 -3.98 21.98
C GLY A 33 -1.83 -2.78 21.05
N LEU A 34 -2.08 -2.98 19.76
CA LEU A 34 -2.20 -1.85 18.83
C LEU A 34 -3.35 -0.94 19.26
N ARG A 35 -3.13 0.38 19.18
CA ARG A 35 -4.16 1.40 19.41
C ARG A 35 -4.52 2.04 18.09
N VAL A 36 -5.82 2.25 17.88
CA VAL A 36 -6.35 2.98 16.73
C VAL A 36 -6.89 4.30 17.25
N SER A 37 -6.39 5.40 16.72
CA SER A 37 -6.88 6.74 16.98
C SER A 37 -7.19 7.43 15.65
N PRO A 38 -8.09 8.44 15.65
CA PRO A 38 -8.16 9.37 14.52
C PRO A 38 -6.77 9.94 14.24
N ALA A 39 -6.45 10.12 12.95
CA ALA A 39 -5.27 10.89 12.60
C ALA A 39 -5.52 12.34 13.04
N GLU A 40 -4.59 12.93 13.79
CA GLU A 40 -4.74 14.31 14.26
C GLU A 40 -4.64 15.34 13.12
N ASN A 41 -4.18 14.91 11.93
CA ASN A 41 -4.16 15.69 10.70
C ASN A 41 -4.36 14.78 9.48
N ASP A 42 -5.53 14.84 8.84
CA ASP A 42 -5.82 14.11 7.58
C ASP A 42 -4.96 14.60 6.38
N GLY A 43 -4.20 15.68 6.54
CA GLY A 43 -3.30 16.25 5.52
C GLY A 43 -1.81 16.05 5.79
N ASP A 44 -1.44 15.42 6.90
CA ASP A 44 -0.05 15.26 7.33
C ASP A 44 0.36 13.78 7.23
N ASP A 45 0.79 13.38 6.03
CA ASP A 45 1.35 12.06 5.76
C ASP A 45 2.64 11.79 6.57
N GLU A 46 3.28 12.81 7.14
CA GLU A 46 4.45 12.64 8.01
C GLU A 46 4.07 12.06 9.38
N ALA A 47 2.84 12.30 9.87
CA ALA A 47 2.35 11.77 11.15
C ALA A 47 2.23 10.23 11.18
N TRP A 48 2.06 9.57 10.02
CA TRP A 48 1.99 8.11 9.90
C TRP A 48 3.36 7.43 9.72
N GLY A 49 4.47 8.17 9.83
CA GLY A 49 5.84 7.63 9.84
C GLY A 49 6.30 6.97 8.53
N GLY A 50 5.47 6.98 7.49
CA GLY A 50 5.78 6.50 6.16
C GLY A 50 5.48 7.61 5.19
N GLY A 51 6.49 8.39 4.82
CA GLY A 51 6.35 9.57 3.97
C GLY A 51 5.44 9.36 2.76
N ARG A 52 4.78 10.44 2.33
CA ARG A 52 3.72 10.46 1.31
C ARG A 52 3.99 9.48 0.17
N ARG A 53 3.02 8.62 -0.15
CA ARG A 53 3.15 7.63 -1.22
C ARG A 53 2.61 8.16 -2.55
N CYS A 54 3.26 7.78 -3.64
CA CYS A 54 2.83 8.10 -4.99
C CYS A 54 1.51 7.38 -5.31
N ALA A 55 0.48 8.12 -5.72
CA ALA A 55 -0.83 7.58 -6.07
C ALA A 55 -0.78 6.56 -7.22
N ALA A 56 0.18 6.69 -8.14
CA ALA A 56 0.35 5.80 -9.28
C ALA A 56 1.11 4.49 -8.99
N CYS A 57 2.17 4.51 -8.16
CA CYS A 57 3.05 3.35 -8.00
C CYS A 57 3.25 2.89 -6.54
N GLY A 58 2.67 3.61 -5.57
CA GLY A 58 2.74 3.29 -4.15
C GLY A 58 4.12 3.48 -3.49
N GLN A 59 5.13 3.91 -4.24
CA GLN A 59 6.47 4.26 -3.74
C GLN A 59 6.42 5.54 -2.91
N THR A 60 7.26 5.63 -1.88
CA THR A 60 7.41 6.85 -1.08
C THR A 60 7.98 8.00 -1.93
N ILE A 61 7.34 9.16 -1.86
CA ILE A 61 7.82 10.41 -2.45
C ILE A 61 8.91 10.97 -1.53
N PRO A 62 10.07 11.39 -2.08
CA PRO A 62 11.15 11.97 -1.28
C PRO A 62 10.65 13.14 -0.42
N GLU A 63 11.07 13.18 0.83
CA GLU A 63 10.61 14.17 1.82
C GLU A 63 10.94 15.61 1.39
N GLU A 64 12.14 15.85 0.84
CA GLU A 64 12.53 17.15 0.28
C GLU A 64 11.49 17.66 -0.72
N ARG A 65 10.97 16.77 -1.57
CA ARG A 65 9.99 17.10 -2.59
C ARG A 65 8.62 17.37 -1.98
N VAL A 66 8.21 16.62 -0.96
CA VAL A 66 6.96 16.88 -0.23
C VAL A 66 7.02 18.24 0.46
N ARG A 67 8.16 18.57 1.09
CA ARG A 67 8.39 19.88 1.71
C ARG A 67 8.32 21.04 0.70
N MET A 68 8.89 20.86 -0.50
CA MET A 68 8.83 21.88 -1.56
C MET A 68 7.45 21.97 -2.23
N LEU A 69 6.74 20.85 -2.35
CA LEU A 69 5.46 20.72 -3.03
C LEU A 69 4.46 19.97 -2.12
N PRO A 70 3.84 20.64 -1.14
CA PRO A 70 2.99 20.00 -0.13
C PRO A 70 1.73 19.33 -0.69
N ASN A 71 1.39 19.55 -1.96
CA ASN A 71 0.23 18.95 -2.64
C ASN A 71 0.65 17.91 -3.70
N VAL A 72 1.92 17.48 -3.71
CA VAL A 72 2.40 16.48 -4.67
C VAL A 72 1.71 15.14 -4.45
N THR A 73 1.16 14.54 -5.52
CA THR A 73 0.49 13.22 -5.49
C THR A 73 1.25 12.14 -6.26
N LEU A 74 2.20 12.54 -7.12
CA LEU A 74 3.01 11.66 -7.96
C LEU A 74 4.51 11.82 -7.69
N CYS A 75 5.24 10.70 -7.70
CA CYS A 75 6.70 10.75 -7.74
C CYS A 75 7.18 11.34 -9.09
N VAL A 76 8.44 11.79 -9.15
CA VAL A 76 9.01 12.42 -10.35
C VAL A 76 8.86 11.54 -11.58
N ALA A 77 9.14 10.24 -11.45
CA ALA A 77 9.02 9.29 -12.56
C ALA A 77 7.57 9.18 -13.07
N CYS A 78 6.60 9.05 -12.17
CA CYS A 78 5.18 8.96 -12.55
C CYS A 78 4.63 10.29 -13.08
N GLN A 79 5.10 11.44 -12.56
CA GLN A 79 4.74 12.75 -13.09
C GLN A 79 5.23 12.91 -14.53
N GLN A 80 6.50 12.57 -14.81
CA GLN A 80 7.06 12.65 -16.17
C GLN A 80 6.31 11.75 -17.17
N LEU A 81 5.86 10.56 -16.74
CA LEU A 81 5.05 9.68 -17.57
C LEU A 81 3.68 10.30 -17.86
N SER A 82 3.03 10.88 -16.85
CA SER A 82 1.75 11.57 -17.00
C SER A 82 1.85 12.75 -17.96
N GLU A 83 2.91 13.57 -17.87
CA GLU A 83 3.16 14.72 -18.75
C GLU A 83 3.42 14.30 -20.21
N ARG A 84 3.94 13.09 -20.43
CA ARG A 84 4.10 12.50 -21.76
C ARG A 84 2.82 11.84 -22.30
N GLY A 85 1.71 11.92 -21.57
CA GLY A 85 0.44 11.28 -21.93
C GLY A 85 0.43 9.76 -21.75
N VAL A 86 1.40 9.19 -21.01
CA VAL A 86 1.39 7.76 -20.67
C VAL A 86 0.51 7.58 -19.44
N ALA A 87 -0.61 6.87 -19.61
CA ALA A 87 -1.51 6.55 -18.50
C ALA A 87 -0.76 5.78 -17.41
N ALA A 88 -0.92 6.22 -16.15
CA ALA A 88 -0.44 5.49 -15.00
C ALA A 88 -1.13 4.12 -14.96
N GLN A 89 -0.35 3.04 -14.85
CA GLN A 89 -0.95 1.72 -14.63
C GLN A 89 -1.51 1.67 -13.20
N PRO A 90 -2.76 1.21 -13.02
CA PRO A 90 -3.33 1.08 -11.69
C PRO A 90 -2.51 0.09 -10.86
N VAL A 91 -2.32 0.41 -9.58
CA VAL A 91 -1.62 -0.46 -8.63
C VAL A 91 -2.46 -1.72 -8.43
N ASP A 92 -1.92 -2.89 -8.79
CA ASP A 92 -2.57 -4.18 -8.54
C ASP A 92 -2.30 -4.62 -7.09
N TYR A 93 -3.34 -4.59 -6.26
CA TYR A 93 -3.27 -5.04 -4.88
C TYR A 93 -3.67 -6.51 -4.76
N CYS A 94 -3.00 -7.24 -3.87
CA CYS A 94 -3.35 -8.62 -3.60
C CYS A 94 -4.72 -8.71 -2.90
N PRO A 95 -5.73 -9.38 -3.46
CA PRO A 95 -7.07 -9.46 -2.87
C PRO A 95 -7.11 -10.26 -1.56
N ARG A 96 -5.99 -10.90 -1.18
CA ARG A 96 -5.89 -11.72 0.02
C ARG A 96 -5.26 -10.99 1.21
N CYS A 97 -4.31 -10.09 0.95
CA CYS A 97 -3.53 -9.43 2.02
C CYS A 97 -3.35 -7.93 1.81
N GLY A 98 -3.84 -7.35 0.70
CA GLY A 98 -3.71 -5.93 0.39
C GLY A 98 -2.31 -5.48 -0.03
N ALA A 99 -1.30 -6.35 -0.01
CA ALA A 99 0.05 -5.98 -0.46
C ALA A 99 0.09 -5.68 -1.97
N VAL A 100 0.91 -4.71 -2.38
CA VAL A 100 1.15 -4.41 -3.80
C VAL A 100 1.78 -5.61 -4.49
N ARG A 101 1.15 -6.10 -5.56
CA ARG A 101 1.68 -7.18 -6.38
C ARG A 101 2.78 -6.66 -7.29
N GLN A 102 3.76 -7.52 -7.54
CA GLN A 102 4.95 -7.20 -8.34
C GLN A 102 5.04 -8.14 -9.54
N LEU A 103 5.56 -7.65 -10.65
CA LEU A 103 5.96 -8.49 -11.78
C LEU A 103 7.29 -9.16 -11.44
N ARG A 104 7.33 -10.49 -11.50
CA ARG A 104 8.54 -11.29 -11.34
C ARG A 104 8.82 -12.03 -12.63
N LEU A 105 10.07 -11.94 -13.10
CA LEU A 105 10.55 -12.77 -14.19
C LEU A 105 10.65 -14.22 -13.70
N ARG A 106 10.02 -15.15 -14.43
CA ARG A 106 10.25 -16.58 -14.28
C ARG A 106 11.41 -16.96 -15.19
N SER A 107 12.58 -17.16 -14.62
CA SER A 107 13.76 -17.72 -15.30
C SER A 107 13.94 -19.18 -14.88
N GLY A 108 13.98 -20.08 -15.87
CA GLY A 108 14.19 -21.53 -15.75
C GLY A 108 14.40 -22.13 -17.15
N ASP A 109 14.51 -23.46 -17.28
CA ASP A 109 14.82 -24.18 -18.54
C ASP A 109 13.77 -24.04 -19.69
N GLY A 110 12.87 -23.07 -19.62
CA GLY A 110 11.90 -22.74 -20.67
C GLY A 110 11.93 -21.26 -21.05
N LEU A 111 10.97 -20.83 -21.86
CA LEU A 111 10.83 -19.42 -22.24
C LEU A 111 10.63 -18.54 -21.01
N ALA A 112 11.44 -17.50 -20.88
CA ALA A 112 11.30 -16.50 -19.84
C ALA A 112 9.94 -15.80 -19.97
N GLY A 113 9.18 -15.75 -18.86
CA GLY A 113 7.87 -15.14 -18.81
C GLY A 113 7.70 -14.28 -17.57
N TYR A 114 6.91 -13.21 -17.68
CA TYR A 114 6.54 -12.39 -16.52
C TYR A 114 5.29 -12.97 -15.86
N ARG A 115 5.31 -13.06 -14.52
CA ARG A 115 4.12 -13.39 -13.73
C ARG A 115 3.92 -12.37 -12.63
N VAL A 116 2.66 -12.09 -12.32
CA VAL A 116 2.28 -11.29 -11.15
C VAL A 116 2.50 -12.13 -9.89
N TYR A 117 3.10 -11.55 -8.86
CA TYR A 117 3.49 -12.20 -7.62
C TYR A 117 3.27 -11.27 -6.42
N CYS A 118 2.67 -11.78 -5.35
CA CYS A 118 2.52 -11.10 -4.07
C CYS A 118 3.70 -11.47 -3.13
N PRO A 119 4.49 -10.49 -2.64
CA PRO A 119 5.62 -10.74 -1.75
C PRO A 119 5.22 -11.33 -0.39
N GLU A 120 4.09 -10.89 0.17
CA GLU A 120 3.61 -11.35 1.48
C GLU A 120 2.99 -12.75 1.43
N CYS A 121 2.12 -13.00 0.44
CA CYS A 121 1.47 -14.31 0.28
C CYS A 121 2.39 -15.36 -0.37
N ARG A 122 3.52 -14.93 -0.95
CA ARG A 122 4.41 -15.72 -1.80
C ARG A 122 3.67 -16.44 -2.93
N ARG A 123 2.73 -15.77 -3.58
CA ARG A 123 1.87 -16.30 -4.66
C ARG A 123 1.86 -15.38 -5.86
#